data_AF-B4KU75-F1
#
_entry.id   AF-B4KU75-F1
#
_cell.length_a   1.000
_cell.length_b   1.000
_cell.length_c   1.000
_cell.angle_alpha   90.00
_cell.angle_beta   90.00
_cell.angle_gamma   90.00
#
_symmetry.space_group_name_H-M   'P 1'
#
loop_
_entity.id
_entity.type
_entity.pdbx_description
1 polymer ?
#
loop_
_entity_poly.entity_id
_entity_poly.type
_entity_poly.pdbx_seq_one_letter_code
_entity_poly.pdbx_strand_id
1 'polypeptide(L)'
;MQNSVLFLVLLVCLAPFGAISAENLTIYLEDYIIQNQRQNDARLAQIENELDTVRSTFSSGLRAISIQADQMELKLEEVKARLDPIELIDSWHKQCVQNYSGTIPSITSVRTTLNSCSSSAQGNLNSILSNSQNTFNSLKNYYNNNAKKLLTDCAKAHIESLTNYTACVKNAISTVNTYTISNQKSFNTYMQQAKCAADIRINQAWECAFTSIYSTVSAVSTAVRLIDDCIFNQLACASVTCSTGCSNHMVISLKENDFHNETIKNPFIGLNSKLGCIEMKFKN
;
A
#
# COMPACT_ATOMS: atom_id res chain seq x y z
N MET A 1 1.26 -38.60 18.83
CA MET A 1 0.67 -37.92 20.01
C MET A 1 -0.70 -37.42 19.60
N GLN A 2 -1.67 -38.34 19.66
CA GLN A 2 -3.10 -38.11 19.48
C GLN A 2 -3.70 -37.76 20.84
N ASN A 3 -4.70 -36.89 20.86
CA ASN A 3 -5.70 -36.91 21.92
C ASN A 3 -7.08 -36.61 21.31
N SER A 4 -7.78 -37.70 21.00
CA SER A 4 -9.23 -37.80 20.91
C SER A 4 -9.68 -38.68 22.07
N VAL A 5 -10.55 -38.17 22.95
CA VAL A 5 -11.27 -38.88 24.04
C VAL A 5 -12.56 -38.04 24.24
N LEU A 6 -13.79 -38.42 23.88
CA LEU A 6 -14.67 -39.58 24.09
C LEU A 6 -15.18 -39.74 25.54
N PHE A 7 -16.50 -40.00 25.64
CA PHE A 7 -17.31 -40.41 26.81
C PHE A 7 -17.90 -39.29 27.72
N LEU A 8 -19.09 -39.40 28.31
CA LEU A 8 -20.15 -40.43 28.37
C LEU A 8 -21.46 -39.75 28.85
N VAL A 9 -22.57 -40.41 28.55
CA VAL A 9 -23.95 -40.20 29.00
C VAL A 9 -24.09 -39.97 30.51
N LEU A 10 -25.01 -39.09 30.91
CA LEU A 10 -25.74 -39.21 32.19
C LEU A 10 -27.20 -38.78 32.00
N LEU A 11 -28.06 -39.80 31.91
CA LEU A 11 -29.51 -39.73 31.87
C LEU A 11 -29.99 -40.47 33.12
N VAL A 12 -30.20 -39.79 34.25
CA VAL A 12 -31.04 -40.23 35.38
C VAL A 12 -31.44 -38.99 36.20
N CYS A 13 -32.72 -38.61 36.10
CA CYS A 13 -33.66 -38.47 37.22
C CYS A 13 -34.96 -37.83 36.71
N LEU A 14 -35.99 -38.67 36.56
CA LEU A 14 -37.37 -38.24 36.48
C LEU A 14 -37.90 -37.94 37.89
N ALA A 15 -38.72 -36.88 37.97
CA ALA A 15 -39.76 -36.56 38.95
C ALA A 15 -39.49 -35.30 39.79
N PRO A 16 -40.56 -34.60 40.22
CA PRO A 16 -41.74 -34.16 39.48
C PRO A 16 -41.80 -32.62 39.44
N PHE A 17 -42.83 -32.07 38.81
CA PHE A 17 -43.16 -30.64 38.76
C PHE A 17 -42.88 -29.88 40.07
N GLY A 18 -41.71 -29.26 40.17
CA GLY A 18 -41.50 -28.11 41.04
C GLY A 18 -42.09 -26.92 40.30
N ALA A 19 -43.12 -26.30 40.87
CA ALA A 19 -43.62 -25.02 40.39
C ALA A 19 -42.41 -24.09 40.20
N ILE A 20 -42.04 -23.83 38.94
CA ILE A 20 -41.14 -22.73 38.62
C ILE A 20 -41.94 -21.52 39.07
N SER A 21 -41.59 -20.96 40.22
CA SER A 21 -42.22 -19.73 40.70
C SER A 21 -42.11 -18.70 39.58
N ALA A 22 -43.14 -17.86 39.42
CA ALA A 22 -43.13 -16.81 38.41
C ALA A 22 -41.87 -15.92 38.51
N GLU A 23 -41.27 -15.80 39.70
CA GLU A 23 -39.96 -15.19 39.96
C GLU A 23 -38.79 -15.92 39.28
N ASN A 24 -38.67 -17.25 39.40
CA ASN A 24 -37.58 -17.97 38.74
C ASN A 24 -37.69 -17.91 37.21
N LEU A 25 -38.91 -17.98 36.67
CA LEU A 25 -39.12 -17.93 35.22
C LEU A 25 -38.87 -16.54 34.62
N THR A 26 -39.10 -15.46 35.39
CA THR A 26 -38.73 -14.09 35.00
C THR A 26 -37.22 -13.89 34.99
N ILE A 27 -36.49 -14.41 35.99
CA ILE A 27 -35.01 -14.36 36.03
C ILE A 27 -34.38 -15.02 34.78
N TYR A 28 -34.82 -16.22 34.40
CA TYR A 28 -34.28 -16.90 33.21
C TYR A 28 -34.52 -16.13 31.91
N LEU A 29 -35.65 -15.42 31.81
CA LEU A 29 -35.98 -14.62 30.63
C LEU A 29 -35.15 -13.33 30.56
N GLU A 30 -34.90 -12.69 31.71
CA GLU A 30 -34.02 -11.53 31.82
C GLU A 30 -32.58 -11.90 31.48
N ASP A 31 -32.07 -13.01 32.02
CA ASP A 31 -30.75 -13.56 31.67
C ASP A 31 -30.65 -13.86 30.17
N TYR A 32 -31.71 -14.41 29.58
CA TYR A 32 -31.78 -14.63 28.13
C TYR A 32 -31.69 -13.33 27.33
N ILE A 33 -32.37 -12.25 27.76
CA ILE A 33 -32.30 -10.93 27.11
C ILE A 33 -30.88 -10.36 27.24
N ILE A 34 -30.31 -10.36 28.44
CA ILE A 34 -28.96 -9.84 28.73
C ILE A 34 -27.91 -10.59 27.91
N GLN A 35 -28.03 -11.92 27.82
CA GLN A 35 -27.10 -12.72 27.04
C GLN A 35 -27.15 -12.38 25.54
N ASN A 36 -28.34 -12.11 24.98
CA ASN A 36 -28.47 -11.67 23.59
C ASN A 36 -27.88 -10.26 23.39
N GLN A 37 -28.05 -9.35 24.35
CA GLN A 37 -27.41 -8.03 24.30
C GLN A 37 -25.88 -8.15 24.28
N ARG A 38 -25.30 -8.96 25.19
CA ARG A 38 -23.86 -9.24 25.21
C ARG A 38 -23.34 -9.82 23.89
N GLN A 39 -24.09 -10.73 23.27
CA GLN A 39 -23.73 -11.29 21.97
C GLN A 39 -23.74 -10.23 20.85
N ASN A 40 -24.71 -9.32 20.88
CA ASN A 40 -24.79 -8.21 19.92
C ASN A 40 -23.62 -7.23 20.09
N ASP A 41 -23.28 -6.88 21.33
CA ASP A 41 -22.15 -6.00 21.64
C ASP A 41 -20.82 -6.63 21.21
N ALA A 42 -20.62 -7.92 21.50
CA ALA A 42 -19.44 -8.67 21.07
C ALA A 42 -19.31 -8.71 19.54
N ARG A 43 -20.42 -8.84 18.81
CA ARG A 43 -20.43 -8.76 17.34
C ARG A 43 -20.04 -7.39 16.83
N LEU A 44 -20.58 -6.31 17.40
CA LEU A 44 -20.18 -4.96 17.02
C LEU A 44 -18.69 -4.74 17.24
N ALA A 45 -18.16 -5.17 18.38
CA ALA A 45 -16.73 -5.07 18.68
C ALA A 45 -15.86 -5.86 17.68
N GLN A 46 -16.30 -7.05 17.27
CA GLN A 46 -15.60 -7.82 16.24
C GLN A 46 -15.56 -7.08 14.89
N ILE A 47 -16.73 -6.58 14.44
CA ILE A 47 -16.85 -5.86 13.16
C ILE A 47 -15.98 -4.59 13.15
N GLU A 48 -15.96 -3.86 14.27
CA GLU A 48 -15.15 -2.66 14.46
C GLU A 48 -13.64 -2.99 14.40
N ASN A 49 -13.21 -4.05 15.08
CA ASN A 49 -11.83 -4.53 15.02
C ASN A 49 -11.42 -4.96 13.59
N GLU A 50 -12.30 -5.61 12.84
CA GLU A 50 -12.02 -5.97 11.45
C GLU A 50 -11.82 -4.73 10.55
N LEU A 51 -12.64 -3.68 10.74
CA LEU A 51 -12.46 -2.40 10.05
C LEU A 51 -11.10 -1.77 10.39
N ASP A 52 -10.74 -1.73 11.67
CA ASP A 52 -9.48 -1.13 12.13
C ASP A 52 -8.25 -1.92 11.70
N THR A 53 -8.37 -3.25 11.66
CA THR A 53 -7.31 -4.13 11.14
C THR A 53 -7.00 -3.81 9.67
N VAL A 54 -8.02 -3.58 8.84
CA VAL A 54 -7.81 -3.20 7.44
C VAL A 54 -7.15 -1.83 7.35
N ARG A 55 -7.59 -0.84 8.14
CA ARG A 55 -6.95 0.50 8.18
C ARG A 55 -5.48 0.42 8.54
N SER A 56 -5.16 -0.33 9.59
CA SER A 56 -3.78 -0.50 10.09
C SER A 56 -2.90 -1.25 9.09
N THR A 57 -3.41 -2.34 8.51
CA THR A 57 -2.70 -3.13 7.50
C THR A 57 -2.43 -2.29 6.25
N PHE A 58 -3.42 -1.51 5.80
CA PHE A 58 -3.28 -0.64 4.65
C PHE A 58 -2.21 0.44 4.87
N SER A 59 -2.26 1.13 6.01
CA SER A 59 -1.25 2.14 6.36
C SER A 59 0.16 1.53 6.50
N SER A 60 0.25 0.35 7.10
CA SER A 60 1.52 -0.38 7.25
C SER A 60 2.09 -0.80 5.90
N GLY A 61 1.24 -1.25 4.97
CA GLY A 61 1.63 -1.63 3.61
C GLY A 61 2.23 -0.45 2.82
N LEU A 62 1.74 0.77 3.04
CA LEU A 62 2.26 1.98 2.40
C LEU A 62 3.53 2.54 3.08
N ARG A 63 3.74 2.27 4.38
CA ARG A 63 4.87 2.81 5.15
C ARG A 63 6.23 2.49 4.54
N ALA A 64 6.38 1.34 3.92
CA ALA A 64 7.65 0.94 3.34
C ALA A 64 8.07 1.79 2.13
N ILE A 65 7.14 2.48 1.47
CA ILE A 65 7.47 3.49 0.44
C ILE A 65 8.18 4.70 1.07
N SER A 66 7.75 5.13 2.27
CA SER A 66 8.43 6.20 3.01
C SER A 66 9.87 5.79 3.37
N ILE A 67 10.07 4.53 3.77
CA ILE A 67 11.42 4.00 4.07
C ILE A 67 12.30 4.04 2.81
N GLN A 68 11.75 3.68 1.65
CA GLN A 68 12.49 3.77 0.39
C GLN A 68 12.81 5.22 0.01
N ALA A 69 11.95 6.17 0.34
CA ALA A 69 12.23 7.59 0.15
C ALA A 69 13.43 8.05 1.00
N ASP A 70 13.48 7.65 2.28
CA ASP A 70 14.61 7.94 3.16
C ASP A 70 15.92 7.31 2.65
N GLN A 71 15.86 6.07 2.15
CA GLN A 71 17.03 5.41 1.56
C GLN A 71 17.52 6.12 0.29
N MET A 72 16.59 6.60 -0.55
CA MET A 72 16.94 7.30 -1.78
C MET A 72 17.58 8.67 -1.49
N GLU A 73 17.09 9.36 -0.47
CA GLU A 73 17.69 10.61 0.02
C GLU A 73 19.16 10.40 0.42
N LEU A 74 19.43 9.41 1.27
CA LEU A 74 20.80 9.08 1.67
C LEU A 74 21.71 8.76 0.47
N LYS A 75 21.17 8.06 -0.55
CA LYS A 75 21.94 7.73 -1.76
C LYS A 75 22.26 8.96 -2.61
N LEU A 76 21.32 9.90 -2.72
CA LEU A 76 21.56 11.17 -3.41
C LEU A 76 22.56 12.06 -2.64
N GLU A 77 22.49 12.07 -1.32
CA GLU A 77 23.48 12.74 -0.47
C GLU A 77 24.88 12.14 -0.64
N GLU A 78 24.99 10.80 -0.67
CA GLU A 78 26.26 10.10 -0.90
C GLU A 78 26.87 10.46 -2.26
N VAL A 79 26.04 10.51 -3.32
CA VAL A 79 26.49 10.91 -4.66
C VAL A 79 26.98 12.35 -4.64
N LYS A 80 26.24 13.26 -3.99
CA LYS A 80 26.67 14.65 -3.85
C LYS A 80 27.98 14.77 -3.08
N ALA A 81 28.11 14.08 -1.95
CA ALA A 81 29.32 14.08 -1.14
C ALA A 81 30.55 13.51 -1.90
N ARG A 82 30.32 12.62 -2.88
CA ARG A 82 31.38 12.17 -3.80
C ARG A 82 31.74 13.23 -4.85
N LEU A 83 30.75 13.89 -5.45
CA LEU A 83 30.96 14.81 -6.58
C LEU A 83 31.49 16.19 -6.13
N ASP A 84 31.05 16.69 -4.98
CA ASP A 84 31.46 17.99 -4.43
C ASP A 84 33.00 18.15 -4.36
N PRO A 85 33.80 17.21 -3.80
CA PRO A 85 35.26 17.33 -3.78
C PRO A 85 35.90 17.18 -5.16
N ILE A 86 35.29 16.42 -6.09
CA ILE A 86 35.80 16.26 -7.46
C ILE A 86 35.75 17.60 -8.20
N GLU A 87 34.70 18.40 -7.99
CA GLU A 87 34.56 19.73 -8.58
C GLU A 87 35.68 20.70 -8.16
N LEU A 88 36.37 20.43 -7.04
CA LEU A 88 37.41 21.29 -6.48
C LEU A 88 38.83 20.96 -6.96
N ILE A 89 39.02 19.88 -7.73
CA ILE A 89 40.36 19.40 -8.14
C ILE A 89 41.00 20.39 -9.12
N ASP A 90 40.37 20.63 -10.27
CA ASP A 90 40.81 21.59 -11.30
C ASP A 90 39.64 22.00 -12.21
N SER A 91 39.90 22.84 -13.22
CA SER A 91 38.87 23.31 -14.15
C SER A 91 38.27 22.21 -15.03
N TRP A 92 39.02 21.15 -15.33
CA TRP A 92 38.54 20.03 -16.14
C TRP A 92 37.53 19.18 -15.35
N HIS A 93 37.90 18.79 -14.13
CA HIS A 93 37.02 18.02 -13.25
C HIS A 93 35.76 18.81 -12.92
N LYS A 94 35.90 20.12 -12.64
CA LYS A 94 34.78 21.03 -12.46
C LYS A 94 33.83 21.01 -13.65
N GLN A 95 34.36 21.14 -14.86
CA GLN A 95 33.55 21.13 -16.07
C GLN A 95 32.83 19.78 -16.27
N CYS A 96 33.51 18.66 -16.05
CA CYS A 96 32.90 17.33 -16.14
C CYS A 96 31.73 17.17 -15.16
N VAL A 97 31.91 17.55 -13.89
CA VAL A 97 30.84 17.47 -12.88
C VAL A 97 29.67 18.37 -13.27
N GLN A 98 29.92 19.63 -13.63
CA GLN A 98 28.88 20.61 -13.95
C GLN A 98 28.08 20.25 -15.21
N ASN A 99 28.70 19.61 -16.21
CA ASN A 99 28.03 19.22 -17.45
C ASN A 99 26.95 18.13 -17.24
N TYR A 100 27.11 17.28 -16.23
CA TYR A 100 26.26 16.09 -16.06
C TYR A 100 25.48 16.07 -14.75
N SER A 101 25.88 16.84 -13.73
CA SER A 101 25.21 16.89 -12.42
C SER A 101 23.75 17.35 -12.52
N GLY A 102 23.40 18.17 -13.52
CA GLY A 102 22.01 18.58 -13.78
C GLY A 102 21.05 17.43 -14.14
N THR A 103 21.57 16.26 -14.49
CA THR A 103 20.76 15.05 -14.75
C THR A 103 20.41 14.30 -13.46
N ILE A 104 21.12 14.57 -12.35
CA ILE A 104 20.85 13.97 -11.05
C ILE A 104 19.60 14.64 -10.46
N PRO A 105 18.52 13.88 -10.18
CA PRO A 105 17.32 14.44 -9.58
C PRO A 105 17.59 15.02 -8.19
N SER A 106 16.89 16.09 -7.83
CA SER A 106 16.98 16.64 -6.47
C SER A 106 16.28 15.74 -5.45
N ILE A 107 16.84 15.68 -4.23
CA ILE A 107 16.26 14.98 -3.08
C ILE A 107 14.80 15.37 -2.89
N THR A 108 14.51 16.68 -2.89
CA THR A 108 13.16 17.22 -2.70
C THR A 108 12.18 16.69 -3.76
N SER A 109 12.60 16.66 -5.04
CA SER A 109 11.74 16.17 -6.12
C SER A 109 11.43 14.69 -5.94
N VAL A 110 12.45 13.87 -5.65
CA VAL A 110 12.29 12.42 -5.50
C VAL A 110 11.42 12.10 -4.29
N ARG A 111 11.66 12.76 -3.15
CA ARG A 111 10.88 12.58 -1.92
C ARG A 111 9.42 12.97 -2.12
N THR A 112 9.16 14.07 -2.83
CA THR A 112 7.81 14.52 -3.16
C THR A 112 7.07 13.48 -4.01
N THR A 113 7.73 12.97 -5.05
CA THR A 113 7.14 11.94 -5.92
C THR A 113 6.82 10.66 -5.14
N LEU A 114 7.75 10.15 -4.34
CA LEU A 114 7.53 8.93 -3.55
C LEU A 114 6.42 9.09 -2.50
N ASN A 115 6.37 10.23 -1.82
CA ASN A 115 5.29 10.53 -0.89
C ASN A 115 3.93 10.60 -1.60
N SER A 116 3.89 11.18 -2.80
CA SER A 116 2.66 11.29 -3.59
C SER A 116 2.07 9.92 -3.99
N CYS A 117 2.93 8.93 -4.26
CA CYS A 117 2.50 7.55 -4.53
C CYS A 117 1.70 6.97 -3.35
N SER A 118 2.16 7.20 -2.12
CA SER A 118 1.50 6.70 -0.91
C SER A 118 0.25 7.50 -0.54
N SER A 119 0.32 8.83 -0.57
CA SER A 119 -0.80 9.68 -0.17
C SER A 119 -2.01 9.54 -1.10
N SER A 120 -1.77 9.26 -2.39
CA SER A 120 -2.85 8.99 -3.35
C SER A 120 -3.62 7.71 -2.99
N ALA A 121 -2.92 6.64 -2.59
CA ALA A 121 -3.55 5.42 -2.10
C ALA A 121 -4.28 5.67 -0.77
N GLN A 122 -3.65 6.39 0.17
CA GLN A 122 -4.24 6.75 1.46
C GLN A 122 -5.56 7.52 1.33
N GLY A 123 -5.65 8.45 0.37
CA GLY A 123 -6.87 9.21 0.09
C GLY A 123 -8.07 8.33 -0.31
N ASN A 124 -7.84 7.12 -0.82
CA ASN A 124 -8.90 6.20 -1.24
C ASN A 124 -9.44 5.30 -0.11
N LEU A 125 -8.75 5.21 1.03
CA LEU A 125 -9.08 4.24 2.10
C LEU A 125 -10.53 4.38 2.62
N ASN A 126 -10.99 5.61 2.83
CA ASN A 126 -12.35 5.85 3.32
C ASN A 126 -13.42 5.44 2.30
N SER A 127 -13.15 5.64 1.01
CA SER A 127 -14.03 5.19 -0.06
C SER A 127 -14.10 3.67 -0.12
N ILE A 128 -12.94 3.00 -0.01
CA ILE A 128 -12.80 1.54 0.02
C ILE A 128 -13.62 0.92 1.15
N LEU A 129 -13.62 1.53 2.34
CA LEU A 129 -14.31 1.00 3.53
C LEU A 129 -15.77 1.47 3.69
N SER A 130 -16.25 2.37 2.82
CA SER A 130 -17.53 3.06 2.99
C SER A 130 -18.72 2.11 3.17
N ASN A 131 -18.87 1.11 2.30
CA ASN A 131 -19.97 0.14 2.37
C ASN A 131 -19.94 -0.68 3.66
N SER A 132 -18.76 -1.20 4.04
CA SER A 132 -18.57 -1.96 5.28
C SER A 132 -18.89 -1.11 6.52
N GLN A 133 -18.44 0.15 6.53
CA GLN A 133 -18.73 1.10 7.61
C GLN A 133 -20.23 1.41 7.69
N ASN A 134 -20.91 1.56 6.56
CA ASN A 134 -22.35 1.79 6.51
C ASN A 134 -23.14 0.60 7.06
N THR A 135 -22.73 -0.63 6.74
CA THR A 135 -23.35 -1.84 7.32
C THR A 135 -23.15 -1.91 8.83
N PHE A 136 -21.94 -1.62 9.32
CA PHE A 136 -21.68 -1.52 10.77
C PHE A 136 -22.58 -0.48 11.45
N ASN A 137 -22.65 0.73 10.88
CA ASN A 137 -23.48 1.81 11.42
C ASN A 137 -24.96 1.43 11.44
N SER A 138 -25.44 0.75 10.38
CA SER A 138 -26.82 0.26 10.30
C SER A 138 -27.12 -0.77 11.39
N LEU A 139 -26.22 -1.74 11.59
CA LEU A 139 -26.36 -2.77 12.62
C LEU A 139 -26.33 -2.16 14.04
N LYS A 140 -25.38 -1.26 14.30
CA LYS A 140 -25.26 -0.54 15.57
C LYS A 140 -26.52 0.27 15.88
N ASN A 141 -27.05 0.98 14.89
CA ASN A 141 -28.30 1.74 15.04
C ASN A 141 -29.50 0.80 15.28
N TYR A 142 -29.56 -0.34 14.61
CA TYR A 142 -30.63 -1.31 14.78
C TYR A 142 -30.63 -1.90 16.20
N TYR A 143 -29.47 -2.25 16.76
CA TYR A 143 -29.36 -2.71 18.14
C TYR A 143 -29.74 -1.63 19.15
N ASN A 144 -29.27 -0.40 18.95
CA ASN A 144 -29.51 0.68 19.89
C ASN A 144 -30.96 1.19 19.91
N ASN A 145 -31.65 1.10 18.77
CA ASN A 145 -32.99 1.68 18.62
C ASN A 145 -34.06 0.60 18.45
N ASN A 146 -33.97 -0.21 17.40
CA ASN A 146 -35.02 -1.16 17.04
C ASN A 146 -35.12 -2.33 18.03
N ALA A 147 -33.98 -2.94 18.41
CA ALA A 147 -33.98 -4.05 19.34
C ALA A 147 -34.50 -3.64 20.73
N LYS A 148 -34.03 -2.49 21.25
CA LYS A 148 -34.51 -1.94 22.53
C LYS A 148 -36.01 -1.62 22.49
N LYS A 149 -36.49 -1.05 21.38
CA LYS A 149 -37.91 -0.75 21.20
C LYS A 149 -38.76 -2.03 21.20
N LEU A 150 -38.39 -3.04 20.43
CA LEU A 150 -39.13 -4.32 20.38
C LEU A 150 -39.26 -4.97 21.77
N LEU A 151 -38.19 -4.98 22.56
CA LEU A 151 -38.20 -5.51 23.92
C LEU A 151 -39.08 -4.67 24.87
N THR A 152 -39.01 -3.35 24.75
CA THR A 152 -39.84 -2.42 25.54
C THR A 152 -41.32 -2.56 25.20
N ASP A 153 -41.65 -2.72 23.92
CA ASP A 153 -43.02 -2.91 23.45
C ASP A 153 -43.60 -4.24 23.96
N CYS A 154 -42.80 -5.32 23.98
CA CYS A 154 -43.20 -6.58 24.61
C CYS A 154 -43.52 -6.41 26.11
N ALA A 155 -42.68 -5.67 26.84
CA ALA A 155 -42.87 -5.43 28.27
C ALA A 155 -44.16 -4.65 28.55
N LYS A 156 -44.48 -3.65 27.71
CA LYS A 156 -45.71 -2.85 27.83
C LYS A 156 -46.97 -3.63 27.47
N ALA A 157 -46.92 -4.48 26.45
CA ALA A 157 -48.09 -5.18 25.93
C ALA A 157 -48.54 -6.37 26.82
N HIS A 158 -47.65 -6.91 27.65
CA HIS A 158 -47.87 -8.17 28.37
C HIS A 158 -47.52 -8.09 29.86
N ILE A 159 -47.91 -7.01 30.53
CA ILE A 159 -47.61 -6.74 31.95
C ILE A 159 -48.10 -7.87 32.88
N GLU A 160 -49.28 -8.44 32.60
CA GLU A 160 -49.94 -9.42 33.48
C GLU A 160 -49.77 -10.88 33.03
N SER A 161 -49.11 -11.13 31.89
CA SER A 161 -48.99 -12.46 31.31
C SER A 161 -47.54 -12.81 30.97
N LEU A 162 -46.92 -13.56 31.88
CA LEU A 162 -45.54 -14.03 31.71
C LEU A 162 -45.38 -14.92 30.47
N THR A 163 -46.37 -15.75 30.14
CA THR A 163 -46.34 -16.61 28.94
C THR A 163 -46.35 -15.78 27.66
N ASN A 164 -47.24 -14.79 27.56
CA ASN A 164 -47.31 -13.92 26.38
C ASN A 164 -46.08 -13.02 26.26
N TYR A 165 -45.59 -12.50 27.39
CA TYR A 165 -44.34 -11.75 27.44
C TYR A 165 -43.15 -12.58 26.94
N THR A 166 -43.00 -13.82 27.43
CA THR A 166 -41.95 -14.75 27.01
C THR A 166 -42.00 -15.03 25.51
N ALA A 167 -43.20 -15.28 24.96
CA ALA A 167 -43.37 -15.52 23.53
C ALA A 167 -43.00 -14.29 22.69
N CYS A 168 -43.41 -13.09 23.14
CA CYS A 168 -43.06 -11.82 22.48
C CYS A 168 -41.54 -11.58 22.47
N VAL A 169 -40.87 -11.74 23.61
CA VAL A 169 -39.41 -11.57 23.73
C VAL A 169 -38.65 -12.53 22.81
N LYS A 170 -39.05 -13.81 22.75
CA LYS A 170 -38.45 -14.79 21.84
C LYS A 170 -38.59 -14.36 20.38
N ASN A 171 -39.77 -13.85 19.98
CA ASN A 171 -40.00 -13.37 18.62
C ASN A 171 -39.20 -12.09 18.31
N ALA A 172 -39.14 -11.15 19.24
CA ALA A 172 -38.33 -9.93 19.12
C ALA A 172 -36.85 -10.28 18.91
N ILE A 173 -36.30 -11.19 19.73
CA ILE A 173 -34.90 -11.64 19.60
C ILE A 173 -34.68 -12.41 18.30
N SER A 174 -35.62 -13.27 17.88
CA SER A 174 -35.54 -13.96 16.58
C SER A 174 -35.48 -12.98 15.39
N THR A 175 -36.28 -11.92 15.45
CA THR A 175 -36.28 -10.84 14.45
C THR A 175 -34.93 -10.12 14.42
N VAL A 176 -34.39 -9.77 15.59
CA VAL A 176 -33.06 -9.14 15.70
C VAL A 176 -31.95 -10.04 15.17
N ASN A 177 -32.00 -11.34 15.47
CA ASN A 177 -31.04 -12.33 14.98
C ASN A 177 -31.10 -12.47 13.46
N THR A 178 -32.30 -12.48 12.87
CA THR A 178 -32.47 -12.52 11.41
C THR A 178 -31.84 -11.31 10.73
N TYR A 179 -32.11 -10.10 11.25
CA TYR A 179 -31.50 -8.86 10.75
C TYR A 179 -29.97 -8.87 10.90
N THR A 180 -29.48 -9.36 12.04
CA THR A 180 -28.05 -9.50 12.34
C THR A 180 -27.35 -10.39 11.33
N ILE A 181 -27.88 -11.59 11.09
CA ILE A 181 -27.28 -12.57 10.17
C ILE A 181 -27.22 -11.99 8.75
N SER A 182 -28.30 -11.33 8.31
CA SER A 182 -28.35 -10.69 7.00
C SER A 182 -27.29 -9.58 6.87
N ASN A 183 -27.18 -8.68 7.85
CA ASN A 183 -26.20 -7.59 7.83
C ASN A 183 -24.77 -8.11 7.97
N GLN A 184 -24.52 -9.13 8.78
CA GLN A 184 -23.20 -9.74 8.90
C GLN A 184 -22.74 -10.33 7.57
N LYS A 185 -23.65 -10.98 6.82
CA LYS A 185 -23.33 -11.50 5.49
C LYS A 185 -22.93 -10.36 4.54
N SER A 186 -23.70 -9.27 4.50
CA SER A 186 -23.38 -8.09 3.70
C SER A 186 -22.04 -7.47 4.11
N PHE A 187 -21.80 -7.31 5.41
CA PHE A 187 -20.54 -6.81 5.94
C PHE A 187 -19.36 -7.67 5.47
N ASN A 188 -19.44 -9.00 5.62
CA ASN A 188 -18.36 -9.90 5.20
C ASN A 188 -18.08 -9.78 3.70
N THR A 189 -19.13 -9.67 2.86
CA THR A 189 -18.98 -9.46 1.42
C THR A 189 -18.30 -8.13 1.09
N TYR A 190 -18.76 -7.02 1.67
CA TYR A 190 -18.16 -5.70 1.44
C TYR A 190 -16.75 -5.61 2.01
N MET A 191 -16.49 -6.27 3.13
CA MET A 191 -15.16 -6.33 3.74
C MET A 191 -14.17 -7.09 2.85
N GLN A 192 -14.59 -8.20 2.24
CA GLN A 192 -13.75 -8.92 1.30
C GLN A 192 -13.44 -8.08 0.05
N GLN A 193 -14.44 -7.38 -0.49
CA GLN A 193 -14.24 -6.46 -1.62
C GLN A 193 -13.29 -5.32 -1.24
N ALA A 194 -13.45 -4.76 -0.04
CA ALA A 194 -12.60 -3.70 0.47
C ALA A 194 -11.14 -4.15 0.63
N LYS A 195 -10.90 -5.37 1.15
CA LYS A 195 -9.56 -5.96 1.24
C LYS A 195 -8.91 -6.11 -0.14
N CYS A 196 -9.63 -6.64 -1.13
CA CYS A 196 -9.11 -6.74 -2.50
C CYS A 196 -8.81 -5.36 -3.11
N ALA A 197 -9.69 -4.38 -2.92
CA ALA A 197 -9.48 -3.02 -3.41
C ALA A 197 -8.29 -2.34 -2.72
N ALA A 198 -8.13 -2.56 -1.42
CA ALA A 198 -6.98 -2.12 -0.63
C ALA A 198 -5.67 -2.69 -1.19
N ASP A 199 -5.60 -4.00 -1.43
CA ASP A 199 -4.41 -4.64 -2.00
C ASP A 199 -4.05 -4.08 -3.39
N ILE A 200 -5.05 -3.87 -4.25
CA ILE A 200 -4.83 -3.24 -5.56
C ILE A 200 -4.23 -1.83 -5.41
N ARG A 201 -4.74 -1.01 -4.49
CA ARG A 201 -4.22 0.34 -4.27
C ARG A 201 -2.82 0.34 -3.67
N ILE A 202 -2.51 -0.60 -2.78
CA ILE A 202 -1.16 -0.80 -2.25
C ILE A 202 -0.20 -1.15 -3.39
N ASN A 203 -0.55 -2.12 -4.24
CA ASN A 203 0.28 -2.51 -5.38
C ASN A 203 0.51 -1.36 -6.37
N GLN A 204 -0.53 -0.57 -6.68
CA GLN A 204 -0.39 0.61 -7.52
C GLN A 204 0.56 1.66 -6.92
N ALA A 205 0.51 1.86 -5.59
CA ALA A 205 1.44 2.76 -4.92
C ALA A 205 2.88 2.24 -4.99
N TRP A 206 3.08 0.93 -4.87
CA TRP A 206 4.38 0.28 -5.03
C TRP A 206 4.92 0.38 -6.44
N GLU A 207 4.10 0.16 -7.47
CA GLU A 207 4.50 0.32 -8.87
C GLU A 207 4.93 1.76 -9.18
N CYS A 208 4.18 2.75 -8.66
CA CYS A 208 4.54 4.16 -8.73
C CYS A 208 5.90 4.43 -8.06
N ALA A 209 6.09 3.93 -6.83
CA ALA A 209 7.33 4.12 -6.09
C ALA A 209 8.53 3.47 -6.79
N PHE A 210 8.36 2.22 -7.23
CA PHE A 210 9.39 1.47 -7.94
C PHE A 210 9.82 2.17 -9.24
N THR A 211 8.86 2.67 -10.02
CA THR A 211 9.15 3.43 -11.25
C THR A 211 9.97 4.68 -10.95
N SER A 212 9.63 5.41 -9.88
CA SER A 212 10.37 6.60 -9.45
C SER A 212 11.78 6.27 -8.93
N ILE A 213 11.93 5.17 -8.20
CA ILE A 213 13.23 4.70 -7.70
C ILE A 213 14.12 4.30 -8.86
N TYR A 214 13.60 3.48 -9.78
CA TYR A 214 14.34 2.99 -10.94
C TYR A 214 14.81 4.14 -11.82
N SER A 215 13.93 5.11 -12.13
CA SER A 215 14.30 6.27 -12.94
C SER A 215 15.37 7.13 -12.26
N THR A 216 15.28 7.32 -10.93
CA THR A 216 16.26 8.06 -10.15
C THR A 216 17.63 7.37 -10.17
N VAL A 217 17.68 6.07 -9.88
CA VAL A 217 18.92 5.29 -9.88
C VAL A 217 19.56 5.27 -11.28
N SER A 218 18.76 5.12 -12.32
CA SER A 218 19.23 5.15 -13.72
C SER A 218 19.84 6.51 -14.08
N ALA A 219 19.17 7.61 -13.71
CA ALA A 219 19.66 8.97 -13.94
C ALA A 219 20.97 9.24 -13.19
N VAL A 220 21.04 8.87 -11.91
CA VAL A 220 22.25 8.97 -11.08
C VAL A 220 23.40 8.16 -11.70
N SER A 221 23.16 6.89 -12.03
CA SER A 221 24.20 6.00 -12.58
C SER A 221 24.72 6.52 -13.92
N THR A 222 23.83 7.03 -14.77
CA THR A 222 24.20 7.63 -16.05
C THR A 222 25.05 8.89 -15.84
N ALA A 223 24.61 9.79 -14.96
CA ALA A 223 25.35 11.02 -14.68
C ALA A 223 26.74 10.73 -14.11
N VAL A 224 26.84 9.86 -13.12
CA VAL A 224 28.12 9.45 -12.51
C VAL A 224 29.05 8.82 -13.55
N ARG A 225 28.55 7.91 -14.39
CA ARG A 225 29.36 7.31 -15.45
C ARG A 225 29.87 8.36 -16.43
N LEU A 226 29.03 9.28 -16.88
CA LEU A 226 29.43 10.35 -17.81
C LEU A 226 30.48 11.29 -17.19
N ILE A 227 30.38 11.57 -15.89
CA ILE A 227 31.38 12.33 -15.14
C ILE A 227 32.71 11.56 -15.12
N ASP A 228 32.68 10.28 -14.75
CA ASP A 228 33.88 9.44 -14.69
C ASP A 228 34.53 9.32 -16.08
N ASP A 229 33.75 9.03 -17.12
CA ASP A 229 34.23 8.95 -18.51
C ASP A 229 34.84 10.28 -18.98
N CYS A 230 34.24 11.42 -18.62
CA CYS A 230 34.78 12.74 -18.92
C CYS A 230 36.13 12.97 -18.22
N ILE A 231 36.24 12.60 -16.94
CA ILE A 231 37.48 12.72 -16.18
C ILE A 231 38.57 11.82 -16.78
N PHE A 232 38.28 10.55 -17.06
CA PHE A 232 39.25 9.61 -17.63
C PHE A 232 39.73 10.01 -19.02
N ASN A 233 38.87 10.62 -19.84
CA ASN A 233 39.21 11.05 -21.19
C ASN A 233 39.90 12.42 -21.25
N GLN A 234 40.43 12.93 -20.13
CA GLN A 234 41.17 14.20 -20.09
C GLN A 234 42.22 14.29 -21.20
N LEU A 235 43.01 13.25 -21.46
CA LEU A 235 44.03 13.28 -22.52
C LEU A 235 43.46 13.21 -23.95
N ALA A 236 42.31 12.56 -24.14
CA ALA A 236 41.63 12.48 -25.44
C ALA A 236 40.90 13.78 -25.82
N CYS A 237 40.45 14.55 -24.82
CA CYS A 237 39.75 15.82 -25.03
C CYS A 237 40.63 17.07 -24.81
N ALA A 238 41.66 17.01 -23.95
CA ALA A 238 42.59 18.13 -23.73
C ALA A 238 43.56 18.35 -24.88
N SER A 239 43.73 17.38 -25.79
CA SER A 239 44.58 17.53 -26.98
C SER A 239 43.84 18.10 -28.21
N VAL A 240 42.53 18.34 -28.11
CA VAL A 240 41.74 18.86 -29.24
C VAL A 240 41.13 20.19 -28.84
N THR A 241 41.71 21.28 -29.34
CA THR A 241 40.98 22.53 -29.50
C THR A 241 39.77 22.27 -30.41
N CYS A 242 38.61 21.96 -29.82
CA CYS A 242 37.33 21.79 -30.51
C CYS A 242 36.78 23.09 -31.12
N SER A 243 37.63 24.03 -31.52
CA SER A 243 37.24 25.30 -32.13
C SER A 243 37.51 25.35 -33.63
N THR A 244 38.31 24.42 -34.17
CA THR A 244 38.55 24.29 -35.62
C THR A 244 38.31 22.84 -36.01
N GLY A 245 37.05 22.52 -36.32
CA GLY A 245 36.68 21.20 -36.82
C GLY A 245 37.49 20.86 -38.07
N CYS A 246 37.84 19.59 -38.20
CA CYS A 246 38.54 19.12 -39.38
C CYS A 246 37.61 19.14 -40.59
N SER A 247 38.12 19.58 -41.75
CA SER A 247 37.38 19.53 -43.01
C SER A 247 36.99 18.10 -43.40
N ASN A 248 37.82 17.11 -43.03
CA ASN A 248 37.54 15.69 -43.21
C ASN A 248 37.04 15.11 -41.88
N HIS A 249 35.76 15.28 -41.60
CA HIS A 249 35.14 14.67 -40.41
C HIS A 249 34.06 13.66 -40.80
N MET A 250 33.95 12.60 -40.01
CA MET A 250 32.82 11.66 -40.08
C MET A 250 32.02 11.71 -38.79
N VAL A 251 30.69 11.63 -38.90
CA VAL A 251 29.77 11.64 -37.77
C VAL A 251 29.18 10.25 -37.58
N ILE A 252 29.41 9.64 -36.42
CA ILE A 252 28.85 8.34 -36.02
C ILE A 252 27.63 8.58 -35.13
N SER A 253 26.49 8.02 -35.49
CA SER A 253 25.28 8.02 -34.67
C SER A 253 25.34 6.85 -33.68
N LEU A 254 25.27 7.16 -32.38
CA LEU A 254 25.19 6.13 -31.33
C LEU A 254 23.82 5.45 -31.26
N LYS A 255 22.82 5.93 -32.02
CA LYS A 255 21.46 5.37 -32.03
C LYS A 255 21.21 4.34 -33.13
N GLU A 256 22.07 4.30 -34.14
CA GLU A 256 21.86 3.47 -35.35
C GLU A 256 22.81 2.27 -35.43
N ASN A 257 23.78 2.15 -34.52
CA ASN A 257 24.74 1.05 -34.52
C ASN A 257 24.38 -0.01 -33.48
N ASP A 258 24.40 -1.27 -33.94
CA ASP A 258 24.17 -2.47 -33.15
C ASP A 258 25.27 -2.62 -32.08
N PHE A 259 24.92 -2.35 -30.81
CA PHE A 259 25.82 -2.47 -29.66
C PHE A 259 26.21 -3.93 -29.34
N HIS A 260 25.74 -4.92 -30.11
CA HIS A 260 26.20 -6.30 -29.99
C HIS A 260 27.57 -6.57 -30.61
N ASN A 261 28.14 -5.62 -31.35
CA ASN A 261 29.45 -5.77 -31.95
C ASN A 261 30.49 -4.94 -31.16
N GLU A 262 31.41 -5.62 -30.47
CA GLU A 262 32.49 -4.99 -29.67
C GLU A 262 33.49 -4.20 -30.53
N THR A 263 33.34 -4.20 -31.86
CA THR A 263 34.23 -3.54 -32.80
C THR A 263 33.44 -2.69 -33.80
N ILE A 264 33.90 -1.45 -34.00
CA ILE A 264 33.39 -0.53 -35.03
C ILE A 264 34.32 -0.63 -36.24
N LYS A 265 33.77 -0.84 -37.43
CA LYS A 265 34.54 -0.86 -38.67
C LYS A 265 35.23 0.50 -38.85
N ASN A 266 36.56 0.49 -39.02
CA ASN A 266 37.34 1.71 -39.19
C ASN A 266 36.81 2.52 -40.40
N PRO A 267 36.22 3.71 -40.17
CA PRO A 267 35.60 4.51 -41.22
C PRO A 267 36.60 5.17 -42.16
N PHE A 268 37.89 5.14 -41.80
CA PHE A 268 38.96 5.82 -42.54
C PHE A 268 39.75 4.88 -43.46
N ILE A 269 39.29 3.63 -43.61
CA ILE A 269 39.86 2.67 -44.57
C ILE A 269 39.68 3.21 -45.99
N GLY A 270 40.79 3.36 -46.72
CA GLY A 270 40.81 3.82 -48.12
C GLY A 270 41.02 5.32 -48.30
N LEU A 271 41.19 6.08 -47.21
CA LEU A 271 41.51 7.49 -47.28
C LEU A 271 42.98 7.73 -47.68
N ASN A 272 43.22 8.75 -48.50
CA ASN A 272 44.54 9.11 -49.01
C ASN A 272 45.43 9.62 -47.86
N SER A 273 46.67 9.14 -47.77
CA SER A 273 47.66 9.54 -46.76
C SER A 273 48.06 11.03 -46.79
N LYS A 274 47.58 11.79 -47.78
CA LYS A 274 47.78 13.24 -47.90
C LYS A 274 46.71 14.10 -47.19
N LEU A 275 45.73 13.51 -46.52
CA LEU A 275 44.72 14.27 -45.78
C LEU A 275 45.34 14.82 -44.48
N GLY A 276 45.40 16.14 -44.36
CA GLY A 276 46.11 16.82 -43.26
C GLY A 276 45.46 16.72 -41.88
N CYS A 277 44.15 16.46 -41.83
CA CYS A 277 43.44 16.13 -40.60
C CYS A 277 42.32 15.13 -40.93
N ILE A 278 41.98 14.30 -39.95
CA ILE A 278 40.82 13.41 -39.97
C ILE A 278 40.18 13.50 -38.58
N GLU A 279 38.87 13.70 -38.52
CA GLU A 279 38.12 13.82 -37.24
C GLU A 279 36.95 12.84 -37.21
N MET A 280 36.72 12.21 -36.07
CA MET A 280 35.54 11.38 -35.82
C MET A 280 34.67 12.08 -34.78
N LYS A 281 33.40 12.33 -35.11
CA LYS A 281 32.42 12.97 -34.22
C LYS A 281 31.34 11.97 -33.87
N PHE A 282 30.85 12.04 -32.63
CA PHE A 282 29.69 11.27 -32.22
C PHE A 282 28.46 12.19 -32.20
N LYS A 283 27.37 11.76 -32.85
CA LYS A 283 26.08 12.46 -32.82
C LYS A 283 25.23 11.86 -31.69
N ASN A 284 24.83 12.73 -30.76
CA ASN A 284 23.83 12.43 -29.72
C ASN A 284 22.43 12.20 -30.33
#